data_AF-A0A2V9V227-F1
#
_entry.id   AF-A0A2V9V227-F1
#
_cell.length_a   1.000
_cell.length_b   1.000
_cell.length_c   1.000
_cell.angle_alpha   90.00
_cell.angle_beta   90.00
_cell.angle_gamma   90.00
#
_symmetry.space_group_name_H-M   'P 1'
#
loop_
_entity.id
_entity.type
_entity.pdbx_description
1 polymer ?
#
loop_
_entity_poly.entity_id
_entity_poly.type
_entity_poly.pdbx_seq_one_letter_code
_entity_poly.pdbx_strand_id
1 'polypeptide(L)' 'HIPNAKMFERQLETDQDGYLKTHDYVLTRVPGVFACGDVQDRRYRQAITAAGTGCMAAIEVEKFLEKQGH' A
#
# COMPACT_ATOMS: atom_id res chain seq x y z
N HIS A 1 -0.62 16.34 -5.92
CA HIS A 1 -1.03 15.20 -6.77
C HIS A 1 -2.21 14.54 -6.08
N ILE A 2 -3.25 14.17 -6.82
CA ILE A 2 -4.43 13.49 -6.25
C ILE A 2 -4.19 11.99 -6.41
N PRO A 3 -4.04 11.22 -5.32
CA PRO A 3 -3.90 9.78 -5.40
C PRO A 3 -5.22 9.15 -5.88
N ASN A 4 -5.13 8.13 -6.73
CA ASN A 4 -6.28 7.39 -7.26
C ASN A 4 -6.83 6.39 -6.22
N ALA A 5 -7.08 6.86 -5.00
CA ALA A 5 -7.57 6.06 -3.88
C ALA A 5 -9.05 6.26 -3.55
N LYS A 6 -9.73 7.20 -4.23
CA LYS A 6 -11.14 7.56 -3.94
C LYS A 6 -12.10 6.37 -3.96
N MET A 7 -11.86 5.40 -4.86
CA MET A 7 -12.68 4.18 -4.96
C MET A 7 -12.63 3.29 -3.70
N PHE A 8 -11.60 3.48 -2.87
CA PHE A 8 -11.39 2.73 -1.63
C PHE A 8 -11.76 3.55 -0.39
N GLU A 9 -12.35 4.73 -0.54
CA GLU A 9 -12.85 5.53 0.57
C GLU A 9 -13.76 4.69 1.47
N ARG A 10 -13.57 4.81 2.79
CA ARG A 10 -14.27 4.05 3.85
C ARG A 10 -13.93 2.56 3.93
N GLN A 11 -13.20 2.01 2.96
CA GLN A 11 -12.69 0.63 3.01
C GLN A 11 -11.25 0.60 3.51
N LEU A 12 -10.44 1.57 3.08
CA LEU A 12 -9.05 1.74 3.48
C LEU A 12 -8.86 3.10 4.13
N GLU A 13 -7.92 3.16 5.07
CA GLU A 13 -7.58 4.42 5.72
C GLU A 13 -6.77 5.31 4.79
N THR A 14 -7.17 6.57 4.68
CA THR A 14 -6.42 7.60 3.98
C THR A 14 -5.96 8.70 4.93
N ASP A 15 -4.94 9.45 4.53
CA ASP A 15 -4.61 10.73 5.14
C ASP A 15 -5.55 11.85 4.67
N GLN A 16 -5.30 13.07 5.16
CA GLN A 16 -6.09 14.25 4.82
C GLN A 16 -5.98 14.64 3.34
N ASP A 17 -4.91 14.21 2.65
CA ASP A 17 -4.63 14.48 1.24
C ASP A 17 -5.12 13.34 0.33
N GLY A 18 -5.70 12.28 0.90
CA GLY A 18 -6.26 11.13 0.20
C GLY A 18 -5.29 9.99 -0.08
N TYR A 19 -4.04 10.03 0.40
CA TYR A 19 -3.09 8.92 0.21
C TYR A 19 -3.44 7.78 1.15
N LEU A 20 -3.27 6.55 0.67
CA LEU A 20 -3.47 5.36 1.51
C LEU A 20 -2.46 5.37 2.66
N LYS A 21 -2.95 5.23 3.88
CA LYS A 21 -2.09 5.07 5.05
C LYS A 21 -1.57 3.65 5.10
N THR A 22 -0.25 3.54 5.03
CA THR A 22 0.46 2.31 5.33
C THR A 22 1.19 2.42 6.66
N HIS A 23 1.39 1.28 7.30
CA HIS A 23 2.32 1.09 8.41
C HIS A 23 3.30 -0.02 8.02
N ASP A 24 4.45 -0.06 8.68
CA ASP A 24 5.52 -1.04 8.39
C ASP A 24 5.73 -1.21 6.87
N TYR A 25 5.94 -0.07 6.21
CA TYR A 25 6.12 0.08 4.76
C TYR A 25 4.84 -0.09 3.94
N VAL A 26 4.36 -1.31 3.72
CA VAL A 26 3.33 -1.63 2.70
C VAL A 26 2.04 -2.17 3.27
N LEU A 27 1.97 -2.37 4.60
CA LEU A 27 0.79 -2.92 5.26
C LEU A 27 -0.29 -1.86 5.41
N THR A 28 -1.53 -2.25 5.18
CA THR A 28 -2.69 -1.43 5.55
C THR A 28 -3.34 -1.97 6.82
N ARG A 29 -4.26 -1.21 7.40
CA ARG A 29 -5.05 -1.67 8.57
C ARG A 29 -5.87 -2.94 8.29
N VAL A 30 -6.19 -3.23 7.03
CA VAL A 30 -6.98 -4.40 6.65
C VAL A 30 -6.03 -5.57 6.37
N PRO A 31 -6.04 -6.66 7.15
CA PRO A 31 -5.18 -7.82 6.91
C PRO A 31 -5.41 -8.41 5.52
N GLY A 32 -4.33 -8.69 4.81
CA GLY A 32 -4.38 -9.19 3.43
C GLY A 32 -4.54 -8.09 2.37
N VAL A 33 -4.65 -6.81 2.77
CA VAL A 33 -4.63 -5.67 1.84
C VAL A 33 -3.34 -4.88 2.05
N PHE A 34 -2.65 -4.64 0.93
CA PHE A 34 -1.35 -3.98 0.89
C PHE A 34 -1.40 -2.80 -0.08
N ALA A 35 -0.59 -1.78 0.17
CA ALA A 35 -0.48 -0.62 -0.72
C ALA A 35 0.98 -0.30 -1.03
N CYS A 36 1.27 0.05 -2.27
CA CYS A 36 2.61 0.35 -2.76
C CYS A 36 2.58 1.44 -3.84
N GLY A 37 3.73 2.06 -4.10
CA GLY A 37 3.84 3.14 -5.08
C GLY A 37 3.25 4.47 -4.61
N ASP A 38 3.03 5.36 -5.57
CA ASP A 38 2.65 6.75 -5.34
C ASP A 38 1.30 6.92 -4.62
N VAL A 39 0.44 5.89 -4.60
CA VAL A 39 -0.84 5.93 -3.90
C VAL A 39 -0.68 5.99 -2.37
N GLN A 40 0.47 5.57 -1.84
CA GLN A 40 0.83 5.63 -0.42
C GLN A 40 2.07 6.51 -0.14
N ASP A 41 2.91 6.79 -1.15
CA ASP A 41 4.08 7.65 -1.01
C ASP A 41 3.82 9.07 -1.54
N ARG A 42 3.59 10.03 -0.63
CA ARG A 42 3.46 11.45 -1.00
C ARG A 42 4.79 12.19 -1.14
N ARG A 43 5.90 11.60 -0.69
CA ARG A 43 7.21 12.26 -0.53
C ARG A 43 8.10 12.08 -1.74
N TYR A 44 8.39 10.84 -2.14
CA TYR A 44 9.40 10.58 -3.17
C TYR A 44 8.78 10.51 -4.56
N ARG A 45 7.73 9.69 -4.75
CA ARG A 45 6.97 9.59 -6.02
C ARG A 45 7.90 9.46 -7.23
N GLN A 46 8.80 8.48 -7.17
CA GLN A 46 9.71 8.16 -8.26
C GLN A 46 9.42 6.75 -8.75
N ALA A 47 9.59 6.51 -10.05
CA ALA A 47 9.40 5.17 -10.62
C ALA A 47 10.20 4.10 -9.86
N ILE A 48 11.42 4.42 -9.42
CA ILE A 48 12.26 3.49 -8.67
C ILE A 48 11.77 3.22 -7.24
N THR A 49 11.22 4.23 -6.54
CA THR A 49 10.64 4.02 -5.21
C THR A 49 9.32 3.27 -5.29
N ALA A 50 8.53 3.52 -6.34
CA ALA A 50 7.32 2.77 -6.61
C ALA A 50 7.61 1.30 -6.94
N ALA A 51 8.62 1.02 -7.77
CA ALA A 51 9.05 -0.36 -8.04
C ALA A 51 9.54 -1.08 -6.77
N GLY A 52 10.34 -0.40 -5.94
CA GLY A 52 10.83 -0.97 -4.67
C GLY A 52 9.69 -1.32 -3.71
N THR A 53 8.73 -0.41 -3.53
CA THR A 53 7.55 -0.67 -2.69
C THR A 53 6.61 -1.73 -3.28
N GLY A 54 6.53 -1.85 -4.61
CA GLY A 54 5.81 -2.94 -5.27
C GLY A 54 6.40 -4.31 -4.96
N CYS A 55 7.74 -4.44 -5.01
CA CYS A 55 8.43 -5.66 -4.63
C CYS A 55 8.20 -6.01 -3.15
N MET A 56 8.27 -5.02 -2.25
CA MET A 56 7.97 -5.22 -0.83
C MET A 56 6.54 -5.73 -0.62
N ALA A 57 5.55 -5.14 -1.29
CA ALA A 57 4.16 -5.59 -1.18
C ALA A 57 3.98 -7.04 -1.68
N ALA A 58 4.63 -7.42 -2.78
CA ALA A 58 4.55 -8.79 -3.29
C ALA A 58 5.10 -9.82 -2.29
N ILE A 59 6.24 -9.54 -1.65
CA ILE A 59 6.84 -10.42 -0.63
C ILE A 59 5.94 -10.52 0.60
N GLU A 60 5.31 -9.42 1.04
CA GLU A 60 4.39 -9.46 2.17
C GLU A 60 3.08 -10.21 1.85
N VAL A 61 2.59 -10.11 0.61
CA VAL A 61 1.48 -10.92 0.12
C VAL A 61 1.83 -12.41 0.16
N GLU A 62 3.01 -12.78 -0.34
CA GLU A 62 3.50 -14.17 -0.32
C GLU A 62 3.52 -14.73 1.11
N LYS A 63 4.17 -14.04 2.04
CA LYS A 63 4.21 -14.42 3.46
C LYS A 63 2.82 -14.50 4.10
N PHE A 64 1.90 -13.62 3.72
CA PHE A 64 0.54 -13.64 4.23
C PHE A 64 -0.22 -14.88 3.75
N LEU A 65 -0.06 -15.25 2.47
CA LEU A 65 -0.68 -16.44 1.89
C LEU A 65 -0.11 -17.73 2.49
N GLU A 66 1.21 -17.84 2.66
CA GLU A 66 1.86 -18.98 3.32
C GLU A 66 1.32 -19.20 4.74
N LYS A 67 1.13 -18.12 5.50
CA LYS A 67 0.55 -18.19 6.86
C LYS A 67 -0.92 -18.63 6.87
N GLN A 68 -1.65 -18.43 5.78
CA GLN A 68 -3.06 -18.83 5.65
C GLN A 68 -3.22 -20.32 5.29
N GLY A 69 -2.12 -21.05 5.08
CA GLY A 69 -2.14 -22.49 4.78
C GLY A 69 -2.31 -22.82 3.29
N HIS A 70 -1.88 -21.91 2.41
CA HIS A 70 -1.61 -22.23 1.01
C HIS A 70 -0.19 -22.74 0.83
#